data_AF-A0A520FJL3-F1
#
_entry.id   AF-A0A520FJL3-F1
#
_cell.length_a   1.000
_cell.length_b   1.000
_cell.length_c   1.000
_cell.angle_alpha   90.00
_cell.angle_beta   90.00
_cell.angle_gamma   90.00
#
_symmetry.space_group_name_H-M   'P 1'
#
loop_
_entity.id
_entity.type
_entity.pdbx_description
1 polymer ?
#
loop_
_entity_poly.entity_id
_entity_poly.type
_entity_poly.pdbx_seq_one_letter_code
_entity_poly.pdbx_strand_id
1 'polypeptide(L)'
;MSDQPDFLSKPWDERDPSPWLALYLDQSTPLPDNVKCAWLADSSSASRQYLLPFLRPLARLFIILFQVCKVFVPRNWSHSGLLHQFLAWGLKRFVSPEANWLILRHFHLGSQVLTFIGRNSPAPVATNPLEPADIDALKDHTFLKHDLNLFNFVIRLNKALREQGLELRKPEHIDFSMIRDPDLKLEDMPHGKLNFLDL
;
A
#
# COMPACT_ATOMS: atom_id res chain seq x y z
N MET A 1 19.09 -13.09 -9.77
CA MET A 1 18.91 -12.27 -10.97
C MET A 1 17.41 -12.18 -11.17
N SER A 2 16.81 -11.01 -10.94
CA SER A 2 15.40 -10.79 -11.30
C SER A 2 15.34 -10.86 -12.82
N ASP A 3 14.58 -11.82 -13.35
CA ASP A 3 14.29 -11.85 -14.78
C ASP A 3 13.61 -10.53 -15.16
N GLN A 4 14.06 -9.92 -16.26
CA GLN A 4 13.43 -8.72 -16.77
C GLN A 4 11.93 -8.98 -17.00
N PRO A 5 11.04 -8.05 -16.63
CA PRO A 5 9.61 -8.20 -16.84
C PRO A 5 9.29 -8.53 -18.31
N ASP A 6 8.29 -9.38 -18.51
CA ASP A 6 7.84 -9.85 -19.83
C ASP A 6 7.62 -8.72 -20.85
N PHE A 7 7.14 -7.57 -20.40
CA PHE A 7 6.85 -6.42 -21.26
C PHE A 7 8.11 -5.66 -21.71
N LEU A 8 9.27 -5.90 -21.09
CA LEU A 8 10.57 -5.36 -21.53
C LEU A 8 11.38 -6.36 -22.34
N SER A 9 11.15 -7.67 -22.13
CA SER A 9 11.91 -8.72 -22.82
C SER A 9 11.34 -9.07 -24.20
N LYS A 10 10.04 -8.86 -24.42
CA LYS A 10 9.38 -9.14 -25.71
C LYS A 10 9.59 -7.99 -26.70
N PRO A 11 9.84 -8.29 -28.00
CA PRO A 11 9.91 -7.25 -29.02
C PRO A 11 8.54 -6.58 -29.19
N TRP A 12 8.55 -5.30 -29.57
CA TRP A 12 7.34 -4.57 -29.90
C TRP A 12 6.66 -5.18 -31.14
N ASP A 13 5.38 -5.56 -31.00
CA ASP A 13 4.50 -5.91 -32.11
C ASP A 13 3.45 -4.79 -32.29
N GLU A 14 3.43 -4.18 -33.47
CA GLU A 14 2.46 -3.14 -33.82
C GLU A 14 1.03 -3.67 -33.87
N ARG A 15 0.83 -4.97 -34.12
CA ARG A 15 -0.49 -5.60 -34.21
C ARG A 15 -1.06 -6.03 -32.86
N ASP A 16 -0.20 -6.18 -31.85
CA ASP A 16 -0.57 -6.54 -30.48
C ASP A 16 0.31 -5.77 -29.47
N PRO A 17 0.11 -4.44 -29.34
CA PRO A 17 0.96 -3.62 -28.50
C PRO A 17 0.74 -3.95 -27.02
N SER A 18 1.83 -4.23 -26.32
CA SER A 18 1.79 -4.43 -24.87
C SER A 18 1.36 -3.13 -24.16
N PRO A 19 0.22 -3.12 -23.43
CA PRO A 19 -0.20 -1.94 -22.68
C PRO A 19 0.80 -1.58 -21.57
N TRP A 20 1.50 -2.57 -21.03
CA TRP A 20 2.50 -2.37 -19.98
C TRP A 20 3.79 -1.73 -20.51
N LEU A 21 4.22 -2.09 -21.72
CA LEU A 21 5.35 -1.43 -22.38
C LEU A 21 5.01 0.03 -22.69
N ALA A 22 3.80 0.30 -23.20
CA ALA A 22 3.33 1.66 -23.47
C ALA A 22 3.33 2.51 -22.19
N LEU A 23 2.78 1.98 -21.09
CA LEU A 23 2.80 2.66 -19.79
C LEU A 23 4.21 2.83 -19.24
N TYR A 24 5.11 1.86 -19.41
CA TYR A 24 6.50 1.97 -18.97
C TYR A 24 7.25 3.10 -19.68
N LEU A 25 7.08 3.23 -21.00
CA LEU A 25 7.71 4.26 -21.82
C LEU A 25 7.07 5.65 -21.63
N ASP A 26 5.83 5.73 -21.16
CA ASP A 26 5.14 7.01 -20.95
C ASP A 26 5.77 7.86 -19.83
N GLN A 27 6.40 8.98 -20.19
CA GLN A 27 7.04 9.89 -19.23
C GLN A 27 6.08 10.88 -18.56
N SER A 28 4.77 10.81 -18.84
CA SER A 28 3.78 11.70 -18.21
C SER A 28 3.61 11.44 -16.71
N THR A 29 3.95 10.23 -16.24
CA THR A 29 3.88 9.83 -14.84
C THR A 29 5.23 10.04 -14.14
N PRO A 30 5.33 10.92 -13.12
CA PRO A 30 6.60 11.25 -12.48
C PRO A 30 7.00 10.19 -11.44
N LEU A 31 7.13 8.93 -11.87
CA LEU A 31 7.55 7.81 -11.04
C LEU A 31 9.02 7.48 -11.30
N PRO A 32 9.84 7.21 -10.25
CA PRO A 32 11.16 6.65 -10.43
C PRO A 32 11.13 5.35 -11.23
N ASP A 33 12.13 5.13 -12.07
CA ASP A 33 12.16 4.01 -13.02
C ASP A 33 12.00 2.64 -12.34
N ASN A 34 12.72 2.41 -11.24
CA ASN A 34 12.63 1.19 -10.45
C ASN A 34 11.23 0.97 -9.85
N VAL A 35 10.58 2.02 -9.36
CA VAL A 35 9.22 1.96 -8.80
C VAL A 35 8.22 1.67 -9.91
N LYS A 36 8.36 2.33 -11.06
CA LYS A 36 7.49 2.14 -12.22
C LYS A 36 7.61 0.74 -12.78
N CYS A 37 8.83 0.23 -12.89
CA CYS A 37 9.12 -1.15 -13.30
C CYS A 37 8.47 -2.16 -12.35
N ALA A 38 8.68 -2.04 -11.04
CA ALA A 38 8.08 -2.93 -10.04
C ALA A 38 6.54 -2.88 -10.06
N TRP A 39 5.96 -1.68 -10.16
CA TRP A 39 4.50 -1.51 -10.25
C TRP A 39 3.90 -2.16 -11.51
N LEU A 40 4.55 -2.01 -12.67
CA LEU A 40 4.08 -2.62 -13.91
C LEU A 40 4.35 -4.12 -13.94
N ALA A 41 5.42 -4.61 -13.32
CA ALA A 41 5.66 -6.04 -13.14
C ALA A 41 4.53 -6.70 -12.34
N ASP A 42 4.20 -6.14 -11.16
CA ASP A 42 3.04 -6.54 -10.34
C ASP A 42 1.73 -6.47 -11.15
N SER A 43 1.52 -5.37 -11.88
CA SER A 43 0.29 -5.14 -12.67
C SER A 43 0.13 -6.09 -13.86
N SER A 44 1.24 -6.49 -14.47
CA SER A 44 1.28 -7.36 -15.64
C SER A 44 1.30 -8.86 -15.30
N SER A 45 1.36 -9.21 -14.02
CA SER A 45 1.47 -10.60 -13.57
C SER A 45 0.28 -11.48 -13.96
N ALA A 46 0.55 -12.77 -14.16
CA ALA A 46 -0.50 -13.76 -14.43
C ALA A 46 -1.46 -13.93 -13.24
N SER A 47 -0.96 -13.77 -12.01
CA SER A 47 -1.78 -13.85 -10.80
C SER A 47 -2.84 -12.74 -10.80
N ARG A 48 -2.46 -11.51 -11.18
CA ARG A 48 -3.40 -10.40 -11.27
C ARG A 48 -4.33 -10.48 -12.49
N GLN A 49 -3.82 -10.90 -13.64
CA GLN A 49 -4.61 -10.97 -14.87
C GLN A 49 -5.63 -12.11 -14.84
N TYR A 50 -5.24 -13.29 -14.33
CA TYR A 50 -6.05 -14.51 -14.48
C TYR A 50 -6.58 -15.06 -13.17
N LEU A 51 -5.85 -14.96 -12.04
CA LEU A 51 -6.31 -15.51 -10.76
C LEU A 51 -7.23 -14.54 -10.00
N LEU A 52 -6.88 -13.25 -9.97
CA LEU A 52 -7.61 -12.22 -9.23
C LEU A 52 -9.10 -12.10 -9.61
N PRO A 53 -9.52 -12.20 -10.89
CA PRO A 53 -10.94 -12.15 -11.25
C PRO A 53 -11.79 -13.23 -10.59
N PHE A 54 -11.21 -14.41 -10.32
CA PHE A 54 -11.91 -15.50 -9.61
C PHE A 54 -11.76 -15.40 -8.10
N LEU A 55 -10.62 -14.91 -7.61
CA LEU A 55 -10.37 -14.76 -6.19
C LEU A 55 -11.24 -13.64 -5.58
N ARG A 56 -11.50 -12.55 -6.32
CA ARG A 56 -12.34 -11.43 -5.86
C ARG A 56 -13.76 -11.84 -5.43
N PRO A 57 -14.58 -12.54 -6.25
CA PRO A 57 -15.92 -12.95 -5.83
C PRO A 57 -15.87 -13.94 -4.67
N LEU A 58 -14.89 -14.85 -4.65
CA LEU A 58 -14.70 -15.80 -3.54
C LEU A 58 -14.37 -15.07 -2.22
N ALA A 59 -13.42 -14.14 -2.24
CA ALA A 59 -13.08 -13.30 -1.09
C ALA A 59 -14.29 -12.48 -0.61
N ARG A 60 -15.05 -11.92 -1.55
CA ARG A 60 -16.29 -11.18 -1.23
C ARG A 60 -17.33 -12.07 -0.55
N LEU A 61 -17.51 -13.29 -1.04
CA LEU A 61 -18.40 -14.28 -0.41
C LEU A 61 -17.94 -14.59 1.01
N PHE A 62 -16.65 -14.85 1.24
CA PHE A 62 -16.11 -15.08 2.59
C PHE A 62 -16.33 -13.89 3.53
N ILE A 63 -16.18 -12.65 3.05
CA ILE A 63 -16.48 -11.45 3.84
C ILE A 63 -17.94 -11.41 4.25
N ILE A 64 -18.88 -11.71 3.34
CA ILE A 64 -20.31 -11.75 3.64
C ILE A 64 -20.60 -12.85 4.67
N LEU A 65 -20.08 -14.05 4.48
CA LEU A 65 -20.24 -15.16 5.43
C LEU A 65 -19.70 -14.78 6.81
N PHE A 66 -18.51 -14.17 6.87
CA PHE A 66 -17.93 -13.69 8.13
C PHE A 66 -18.80 -12.62 8.80
N GLN A 67 -19.37 -11.69 8.03
CA GLN A 67 -20.31 -10.69 8.56
C GLN A 67 -21.56 -11.33 9.14
N VAL A 68 -22.14 -12.33 8.45
CA VAL A 68 -23.30 -13.09 8.96
C VAL A 68 -22.94 -13.82 10.24
N CYS A 69 -21.80 -14.50 10.30
CA CYS A 69 -21.34 -15.14 11.55
C CYS A 69 -21.17 -14.12 12.67
N LYS A 70 -20.63 -12.93 12.37
CA LYS A 70 -20.42 -11.86 13.34
C LYS A 70 -21.71 -11.30 13.92
N VAL A 71 -22.86 -11.44 13.25
CA VAL A 71 -24.18 -11.09 13.82
C VAL A 71 -24.47 -11.91 15.09
N PHE A 72 -24.01 -13.16 15.13
CA PHE A 72 -24.24 -14.07 16.26
C PHE A 72 -23.12 -14.03 17.31
N VAL A 73 -22.01 -13.33 17.05
CA VAL A 73 -20.86 -13.23 17.96
C VAL A 73 -20.91 -11.90 18.72
N PRO A 74 -20.75 -11.88 20.06
CA PRO A 74 -20.76 -10.65 20.85
C PRO A 74 -19.66 -9.68 20.40
N ARG A 75 -20.02 -8.39 20.31
CA ARG A 75 -19.19 -7.31 19.71
C ARG A 75 -17.80 -7.14 20.34
N ASN A 76 -17.62 -7.65 21.56
CA ASN A 76 -16.38 -7.53 22.34
C ASN A 76 -15.33 -8.60 21.96
N TRP A 77 -15.71 -9.60 21.15
CA TRP A 77 -14.78 -10.55 20.55
C TRP A 77 -14.18 -9.97 19.27
N SER A 78 -13.09 -9.23 19.45
CA SER A 78 -12.26 -8.77 18.33
C SER A 78 -10.81 -9.18 18.59
N HIS A 79 -10.49 -10.45 18.30
CA HIS A 79 -9.10 -10.91 18.29
C HIS A 79 -8.39 -10.38 17.03
N SER A 80 -7.99 -9.11 17.06
CA SER A 80 -7.24 -8.46 15.99
C SER A 80 -5.84 -9.06 15.83
N GLY A 81 -5.18 -9.49 16.90
CA GLY A 81 -3.81 -10.03 16.82
C GLY A 81 -3.65 -11.26 15.90
N LEU A 82 -4.53 -12.25 16.01
CA LEU A 82 -4.45 -13.46 15.16
C LEU A 82 -4.66 -13.15 13.68
N LEU A 83 -5.58 -12.25 13.37
CA LEU A 83 -5.81 -11.81 11.99
C LEU A 83 -4.54 -11.18 11.40
N HIS A 84 -3.89 -10.29 12.16
CA HIS A 84 -2.67 -9.64 11.71
C HIS A 84 -1.51 -10.62 11.52
N GLN A 85 -1.38 -11.61 12.41
CA GLN A 85 -0.40 -12.68 12.26
C GLN A 85 -0.66 -13.52 11.00
N PHE A 86 -1.92 -13.87 10.74
CA PHE A 86 -2.31 -14.61 9.53
C PHE A 86 -2.04 -13.80 8.27
N LEU A 87 -2.34 -12.50 8.27
CA LEU A 87 -2.06 -11.61 7.14
C LEU A 87 -0.55 -11.52 6.88
N ALA A 88 0.26 -11.24 7.90
CA ALA A 88 1.71 -11.15 7.75
C ALA A 88 2.32 -12.49 7.30
N TRP A 89 1.81 -13.62 7.80
CA TRP A 89 2.19 -14.95 7.32
C TRP A 89 1.85 -15.14 5.83
N GLY A 90 0.64 -14.73 5.41
CA GLY A 90 0.20 -14.80 4.02
C GLY A 90 1.07 -13.94 3.09
N LEU A 91 1.39 -12.71 3.51
CA LEU A 91 2.32 -11.82 2.80
C LEU A 91 3.69 -12.47 2.62
N LYS A 92 4.26 -13.04 3.68
CA LYS A 92 5.56 -13.73 3.60
C LYS A 92 5.55 -14.95 2.68
N ARG A 93 4.44 -15.69 2.65
CA ARG A 93 4.39 -17.00 2.00
C ARG A 93 3.93 -16.95 0.56
N PHE A 94 3.03 -16.04 0.21
CA PHE A 94 2.35 -16.07 -1.09
C PHE A 94 2.56 -14.82 -1.94
N VAL A 95 2.78 -13.66 -1.32
CA VAL A 95 2.86 -12.40 -2.05
C VAL A 95 4.24 -12.21 -2.68
N SER A 96 4.29 -11.73 -3.92
CA SER A 96 5.53 -11.50 -4.65
C SER A 96 6.44 -10.50 -3.94
N PRO A 97 7.76 -10.53 -4.22
CA PRO A 97 8.70 -9.54 -3.69
C PRO A 97 8.29 -8.10 -4.03
N GLU A 98 7.91 -7.84 -5.27
CA GLU A 98 7.52 -6.52 -5.78
C GLU A 98 6.28 -6.00 -5.04
N ALA A 99 5.25 -6.84 -4.90
CA ALA A 99 4.03 -6.51 -4.17
C ALA A 99 4.32 -6.23 -2.68
N ASN A 100 5.11 -7.08 -2.02
CA ASN A 100 5.49 -6.88 -0.61
C ASN A 100 6.27 -5.57 -0.41
N TRP A 101 7.21 -5.27 -1.32
CA TRP A 101 7.97 -4.03 -1.29
C TRP A 101 7.05 -2.81 -1.45
N LEU A 102 6.10 -2.85 -2.39
CA LEU A 102 5.11 -1.80 -2.60
C LEU A 102 4.19 -1.62 -1.38
N ILE A 103 3.77 -2.71 -0.71
CA ILE A 103 2.98 -2.66 0.52
C ILE A 103 3.74 -1.95 1.64
N LEU A 104 5.01 -2.31 1.89
CA LEU A 104 5.80 -1.67 2.94
C LEU A 104 6.03 -0.18 2.63
N ARG A 105 6.34 0.15 1.38
CA ARG A 105 6.49 1.53 0.91
C ARG A 105 5.21 2.34 1.12
N HIS A 106 4.04 1.75 0.89
CA HIS A 106 2.76 2.42 1.10
C HIS A 106 2.59 2.91 2.56
N PHE A 107 2.98 2.12 3.56
CA PHE A 107 2.88 2.56 4.97
C PHE A 107 3.78 3.78 5.27
N HIS A 108 5.00 3.77 4.75
CA HIS A 108 5.96 4.86 4.94
C HIS A 108 5.47 6.12 4.22
N LEU A 109 5.21 6.02 2.91
CA LEU A 109 4.78 7.16 2.10
C LEU A 109 3.44 7.73 2.57
N GLY A 110 2.48 6.88 2.93
CA GLY A 110 1.21 7.32 3.50
C GLY A 110 1.41 8.12 4.80
N SER A 111 2.30 7.65 5.68
CA SER A 111 2.63 8.35 6.93
C SER A 111 3.35 9.69 6.70
N GLN A 112 4.25 9.73 5.71
CA GLN A 112 4.93 10.96 5.30
C GLN A 112 3.94 11.98 4.72
N VAL A 113 2.97 11.54 3.90
CA VAL A 113 1.92 12.42 3.35
C VAL A 113 1.04 13.01 4.45
N LEU A 114 0.63 12.21 5.45
CA LEU A 114 -0.12 12.75 6.59
C LEU A 114 0.71 13.78 7.37
N THR A 115 2.01 13.51 7.57
CA THR A 115 2.92 14.42 8.25
C THR A 115 3.15 15.70 7.45
N PHE A 116 3.23 15.59 6.13
CA PHE A 116 3.33 16.70 5.20
C PHE A 116 2.12 17.61 5.31
N ILE A 117 0.91 17.07 5.19
CA ILE A 117 -0.33 17.85 5.33
C ILE A 117 -0.43 18.44 6.74
N GLY A 118 -0.11 17.64 7.77
CA GLY A 118 -0.19 18.05 9.17
C GLY A 118 0.72 19.23 9.50
N ARG A 119 1.96 19.25 9.00
CA ARG A 119 2.91 20.34 9.25
C ARG A 119 2.69 21.58 8.37
N ASN A 120 2.19 21.38 7.14
CA ASN A 120 1.93 22.46 6.19
C ASN A 120 0.51 23.07 6.33
N SER A 121 -0.30 22.55 7.24
CA SER A 121 -1.61 23.11 7.59
C SER A 121 -1.45 24.41 8.38
N PRO A 122 -2.37 25.40 8.21
CA PRO A 122 -2.39 26.59 9.06
C PRO A 122 -2.73 26.28 10.53
N ALA A 123 -3.24 25.08 10.81
CA ALA A 123 -3.38 24.52 12.16
C ALA A 123 -2.57 23.22 12.24
N PRO A 124 -1.28 23.26 12.63
CA PRO A 124 -0.44 22.08 12.66
C PRO A 124 -0.94 21.01 13.62
N VAL A 125 -0.96 19.75 13.18
CA VAL A 125 -1.40 18.61 14.00
C VAL A 125 -0.38 17.48 14.00
N ALA A 126 -0.26 16.81 15.15
CA ALA A 126 0.62 15.66 15.30
C ALA A 126 0.10 14.43 14.53
N THR A 127 1.05 13.65 14.02
CA THR A 127 0.83 12.36 13.36
C THR A 127 1.49 11.24 14.16
N ASN A 128 1.06 10.01 13.91
CA ASN A 128 1.71 8.80 14.43
C ASN A 128 2.23 8.01 13.22
N PRO A 129 3.45 8.30 12.73
CA PRO A 129 3.94 7.66 11.52
C PRO A 129 4.14 6.15 11.72
N LEU A 130 3.91 5.39 10.65
CA LEU A 130 4.15 3.96 10.57
C LEU A 130 5.27 3.72 9.56
N GLU A 131 6.41 3.23 10.06
CA GLU A 131 7.60 2.94 9.27
C GLU A 131 8.04 1.49 9.51
N PRO A 132 7.23 0.48 9.13
CA PRO A 132 7.61 -0.92 9.29
C PRO A 132 8.86 -1.25 8.48
N ALA A 133 9.89 -1.78 9.13
CA ALA A 133 11.15 -2.16 8.47
C ALA A 133 11.00 -3.43 7.62
N ASP A 134 10.10 -4.33 8.00
CA ASP A 134 9.86 -5.61 7.34
C ASP A 134 8.40 -6.09 7.49
N ILE A 135 8.11 -7.26 6.94
CA ILE A 135 6.77 -7.87 7.02
C ILE A 135 6.45 -8.36 8.45
N ASP A 136 7.45 -8.71 9.28
CA ASP A 136 7.18 -9.09 10.66
C ASP A 136 6.66 -7.92 11.49
N ALA A 137 7.15 -6.71 11.22
CA ALA A 137 6.66 -5.48 11.82
C ALA A 137 5.18 -5.18 11.50
N LEU A 138 4.55 -5.90 10.55
CA LEU A 138 3.12 -5.77 10.25
C LEU A 138 2.22 -6.56 11.21
N LYS A 139 2.77 -7.54 11.93
CA LYS A 139 2.05 -8.44 12.85
C LYS A 139 1.43 -7.70 14.04
N ASP A 140 2.06 -6.61 14.47
CA ASP A 140 1.68 -5.89 15.69
C ASP A 140 0.64 -4.79 15.43
N HIS A 141 -0.51 -5.23 14.92
CA HIS A 141 -1.69 -4.38 14.67
C HIS A 141 -1.46 -3.28 13.63
N THR A 142 -0.42 -3.38 12.79
CA THR A 142 -0.02 -2.28 11.89
C THR A 142 -1.10 -1.90 10.87
N PHE A 143 -1.79 -2.86 10.26
CA PHE A 143 -2.94 -2.58 9.37
C PHE A 143 -4.06 -1.77 10.07
N LEU A 144 -4.37 -2.08 11.33
CA LEU A 144 -5.41 -1.41 12.10
C LEU A 144 -4.93 -0.02 12.54
N LYS A 145 -3.68 0.08 13.02
CA LYS A 145 -3.06 1.36 13.36
C LYS A 145 -3.04 2.29 12.15
N HIS A 146 -2.81 1.77 10.95
CA HIS A 146 -2.83 2.55 9.72
C HIS A 146 -4.17 3.22 9.49
N ASP A 147 -5.27 2.45 9.49
CA ASP A 147 -6.62 3.01 9.32
C ASP A 147 -6.96 4.00 10.44
N LEU A 148 -6.67 3.64 11.70
CA LEU A 148 -6.89 4.51 12.85
C LEU A 148 -6.12 5.82 12.73
N ASN A 149 -4.86 5.78 12.27
CA ASN A 149 -4.04 6.97 12.12
C ASN A 149 -4.61 7.91 11.07
N LEU A 150 -5.09 7.39 9.94
CA LEU A 150 -5.73 8.17 8.88
C LEU A 150 -6.99 8.86 9.40
N PHE A 151 -7.94 8.12 9.99
CA PHE A 151 -9.19 8.71 10.49
C PHE A 151 -8.95 9.71 11.62
N ASN A 152 -8.09 9.37 12.59
CA ASN A 152 -7.76 10.28 13.67
C ASN A 152 -7.04 11.54 13.17
N PHE A 153 -6.20 11.43 12.14
CA PHE A 153 -5.59 12.60 11.51
C PHE A 153 -6.65 13.53 10.92
N VAL A 154 -7.57 13.00 10.09
CA VAL A 154 -8.64 13.80 9.47
C VAL A 154 -9.48 14.49 10.56
N ILE A 155 -9.85 13.77 11.61
CA ILE A 155 -10.63 14.33 12.73
C ILE A 155 -9.85 15.43 13.44
N ARG A 156 -8.58 15.18 13.81
CA ARG A 156 -7.73 16.16 14.53
C ARG A 156 -7.54 17.43 13.71
N LEU A 157 -7.19 17.30 12.44
CA LEU A 157 -6.97 18.43 11.54
C LEU A 157 -8.23 19.30 11.42
N ASN A 158 -9.38 18.66 11.14
CA ASN A 158 -10.63 19.40 10.96
C ASN A 158 -11.14 20.03 12.26
N LYS A 159 -10.93 19.39 13.42
CA LYS A 159 -11.23 20.02 14.71
C LYS A 159 -10.37 21.25 14.94
N ALA A 160 -9.05 21.14 14.74
CA ALA A 160 -8.12 22.25 14.94
C ALA A 160 -8.44 23.44 14.02
N LEU A 161 -8.77 23.19 12.75
CA LEU A 161 -9.19 24.22 11.81
C LEU A 161 -10.48 24.91 12.26
N ARG A 162 -11.52 24.14 12.63
CA ARG A 162 -12.81 24.69 13.08
C ARG A 162 -12.71 25.48 14.37
N GLU A 163 -11.95 24.98 15.34
CA GLU A 163 -11.74 25.65 16.64
C GLU A 163 -11.04 27.01 16.47
N GLN A 164 -10.21 27.16 15.44
CA GLN A 164 -9.48 28.39 15.15
C GLN A 164 -10.18 29.26 14.08
N GLY A 165 -11.32 28.82 13.53
CA GLY A 165 -11.99 29.53 12.42
C GLY A 165 -11.15 29.62 11.15
N LEU A 166 -10.29 28.62 10.90
CA LEU A 166 -9.39 28.56 9.76
C LEU A 166 -9.89 27.59 8.68
N GLU A 167 -9.49 27.84 7.45
CA GLU A 167 -9.67 26.92 6.33
C GLU A 167 -8.32 26.40 5.83
N LEU A 168 -8.31 25.21 5.25
CA LEU A 168 -7.11 24.65 4.64
C LEU A 168 -6.74 25.49 3.41
N ARG A 169 -5.52 26.04 3.40
CA ARG A 169 -5.00 26.87 2.32
C ARG A 169 -3.56 26.51 2.03
N LYS A 170 -3.09 26.83 0.82
CA LYS A 170 -1.68 26.70 0.46
C LYS A 170 -0.83 27.60 1.38
N PRO A 171 0.18 27.08 2.08
CA PRO A 171 1.09 27.91 2.87
C PRO A 171 2.04 28.69 1.94
N GLU A 172 2.57 29.81 2.42
CA GLU A 172 3.55 30.61 1.67
C GLU A 172 4.85 29.84 1.43
N HIS A 173 5.31 29.11 2.45
CA HIS A 173 6.46 28.23 2.40
C HIS A 173 6.01 26.80 2.69
N ILE A 174 6.26 25.90 1.74
CA ILE A 174 5.95 24.49 1.89
C ILE A 174 7.19 23.77 2.43
N ASP A 175 7.05 23.13 3.59
CA ASP A 175 8.06 22.24 4.16
C ASP A 175 7.94 20.85 3.54
N PHE A 176 9.00 20.41 2.85
CA PHE A 176 9.11 19.08 2.26
C PHE A 176 10.03 18.13 3.05
N SER A 177 10.54 18.55 4.22
CA SER A 177 11.54 17.80 5.00
C SER A 177 11.11 16.39 5.43
N MET A 178 9.80 16.14 5.45
CA MET A 178 9.22 14.84 5.79
C MET A 178 9.11 13.88 4.59
N ILE A 179 9.24 14.36 3.36
CA ILE A 179 9.16 13.54 2.15
C ILE A 179 10.56 12.98 1.86
N ARG A 180 10.69 11.66 1.96
CA ARG A 180 11.95 10.92 1.73
C ARG A 180 11.65 9.56 1.14
N ASP A 181 12.57 9.06 0.32
CA ASP A 181 12.48 7.66 -0.13
C ASP A 181 12.68 6.74 1.09
N PRO A 182 11.79 5.76 1.33
CA PRO A 182 11.98 4.78 2.38
C PRO A 182 13.26 3.96 2.22
N ASP A 183 13.95 3.67 3.32
CA ASP A 183 15.08 2.73 3.36
C ASP A 183 14.61 1.26 3.27
N LEU A 184 13.76 0.97 2.28
CA LEU A 184 13.22 -0.37 2.00
C LEU A 184 13.78 -0.86 0.68
N LYS A 185 14.44 -2.02 0.71
CA LYS A 185 14.99 -2.62 -0.49
C LYS A 185 14.16 -3.78 -0.97
N LEU A 186 14.01 -3.89 -2.29
CA LEU A 186 13.32 -5.00 -2.93
C LEU A 186 14.03 -6.34 -2.66
N GLU A 187 15.37 -6.33 -2.58
CA GLU A 187 16.20 -7.51 -2.30
C GLU A 187 15.93 -8.16 -0.93
N ASP A 188 15.39 -7.39 0.02
CA ASP A 188 15.10 -7.87 1.37
C ASP A 188 13.74 -8.60 1.46
N MET A 189 12.95 -8.60 0.38
CA MET A 189 11.62 -9.19 0.38
C MET A 189 11.65 -10.73 0.23
N PRO A 190 10.70 -11.46 0.84
CA PRO A 190 10.65 -12.92 0.73
C PRO A 190 10.53 -13.40 -0.71
N HIS A 191 11.48 -14.25 -1.12
CA HIS A 191 11.52 -14.82 -2.47
C HIS A 191 11.52 -16.35 -2.40
N GLY A 192 10.32 -16.94 -2.37
CA GLY A 192 10.09 -18.38 -2.38
C GLY A 192 9.21 -18.82 -3.55
N LYS A 193 9.13 -20.14 -3.77
CA LYS A 193 8.35 -20.74 -4.88
C LYS A 193 6.84 -20.40 -4.86
N LEU A 194 6.33 -19.99 -3.70
CA LEU A 194 4.92 -19.64 -3.53
C LEU A 194 4.69 -18.12 -3.60
N ASN A 195 5.75 -17.30 -3.66
CA ASN A 195 5.68 -15.84 -3.75
C ASN A 195 5.39 -15.40 -5.20
N PHE A 196 4.17 -15.62 -5.66
CA PHE A 196 3.71 -15.28 -7.02
C PHE A 196 2.42 -14.47 -7.05
N LEU A 197 1.80 -14.19 -5.88
CA LEU A 197 0.59 -13.39 -5.80
C LEU A 197 0.94 -11.90 -5.81
N ASP A 198 0.35 -11.19 -6.75
CA ASP A 198 0.49 -9.74 -6.92
C ASP A 198 -0.83 -9.03 -6.56
N LEU A 199 -0.79 -7.70 -6.46
CA LEU A 199 -1.87 -6.86 -5.90
C LEU A 199 -2.90 -6.40 -6.93
#